data_AF-A0A2R6AHM1-F1
#
_entry.id   AF-A0A2R6AHM1-F1
#
_cell.length_a   1.000
_cell.length_b   1.000
_cell.length_c   1.000
_cell.angle_alpha   90.00
_cell.angle_beta   90.00
_cell.angle_gamma   90.00
#
_symmetry.space_group_name_H-M   'P 1'
#
loop_
_entity.id
_entity.type
_entity.pdbx_description
1 polymer ?
#
loop_
_entity_poly.entity_id
_entity_poly.type
_entity_poly.pdbx_seq_one_letter_code
_entity_poly.pdbx_strand_id
1 'polypeptide(L)'
;MVNFKESGQEYLLSVRSLIALLWVCNMIQLSLRYSWGVALPQASFELSLSRFQAGVVASFFYIGYVITGIPSGFLVDRYGTKPVTLASLFLLGLLSFWIGFSRNFF
;
A
#
# COMPACT_ATOMS: atom_id res chain seq x y z
N MET A 1 14.97 39.91 -15.52
CA MET A 1 13.56 39.58 -15.81
C MET A 1 13.46 38.07 -15.83
N VAL A 2 12.86 37.46 -14.79
CA VAL A 2 12.75 36.00 -14.68
C VAL A 2 11.69 35.54 -15.68
N ASN A 3 12.05 34.59 -16.53
CA ASN A 3 11.26 34.14 -17.67
C ASN A 3 10.09 33.26 -17.18
N PHE A 4 8.95 33.90 -16.89
CA PHE A 4 7.75 33.25 -16.33
C PHE A 4 7.25 32.03 -17.15
N LYS A 5 7.60 31.94 -18.44
CA LYS A 5 7.19 30.84 -19.33
C LYS A 5 8.00 29.55 -19.14
N GLU A 6 9.29 29.64 -18.82
CA GLU A 6 10.16 28.48 -18.56
C GLU A 6 9.82 27.81 -17.22
N SER A 7 9.51 28.61 -16.19
CA SER A 7 9.09 28.09 -14.87
C SER A 7 7.81 27.26 -14.92
N GLY A 8 6.88 27.61 -15.82
CA GLY A 8 5.63 26.86 -16.01
C GLY A 8 5.86 25.51 -16.70
N GLN A 9 6.80 25.42 -17.64
CA GLN A 9 7.10 24.19 -18.37
C GLN A 9 7.85 23.16 -17.50
N GLU A 10 8.83 23.61 -16.72
CA GLU A 10 9.54 22.76 -15.74
C GLU A 10 8.60 22.26 -14.64
N TYR A 11 7.65 23.09 -14.20
CA TYR A 11 6.60 22.69 -13.26
C TYR A 11 5.71 21.59 -13.86
N LEU A 12 5.25 21.74 -15.11
CA LEU A 12 4.43 20.73 -15.79
C LEU A 12 5.17 19.40 -16.02
N LEU A 13 6.46 19.44 -16.35
CA LEU A 13 7.31 18.25 -16.46
C LEU A 13 7.48 17.56 -15.10
N SER A 14 7.70 18.33 -14.04
CA SER A 14 7.83 17.82 -12.68
C SER A 14 6.54 17.17 -12.18
N VAL A 15 5.38 17.78 -12.46
CA VAL A 15 4.05 17.26 -12.09
C VAL A 15 3.72 15.98 -12.86
N ARG A 16 4.04 15.90 -14.16
CA ARG A 16 3.85 14.67 -14.96
C ARG A 16 4.63 13.49 -14.39
N SER A 17 5.90 13.68 -14.07
CA SER A 17 6.73 12.64 -13.45
C SER A 17 6.23 12.24 -12.06
N LEU A 18 5.72 13.20 -11.29
CA LEU A 18 5.08 12.96 -9.99
C LEU A 18 3.81 12.10 -10.10
N ILE A 19 2.92 12.44 -11.03
CA ILE A 19 1.69 11.68 -11.28
C ILE A 19 2.04 10.27 -11.76
N ALA A 20 2.99 10.13 -12.69
CA ALA A 20 3.45 8.83 -13.16
C ALA A 20 4.00 7.97 -12.01
N LEU A 21 4.81 8.55 -11.13
CA LEU A 21 5.35 7.85 -9.96
C LEU A 21 4.25 7.41 -8.99
N LEU A 22 3.29 8.29 -8.68
CA LEU A 22 2.14 7.95 -7.83
C LEU A 22 1.28 6.86 -8.46
N TRP A 23 1.12 6.89 -9.78
CA TRP A 23 0.36 5.89 -10.52
C TRP A 23 1.01 4.51 -10.46
N VAL A 24 2.34 4.43 -10.64
CA VAL A 24 3.10 3.18 -10.48
C VAL A 24 3.03 2.66 -9.05
N CYS A 25 3.15 3.54 -8.04
CA CYS A 25 2.99 3.15 -6.65
C CYS A 25 1.59 2.56 -6.39
N ASN A 26 0.55 3.17 -6.96
CA ASN A 26 -0.82 2.68 -6.84
C ASN A 26 -1.01 1.33 -7.54
N MET A 27 -0.37 1.09 -8.68
CA MET A 27 -0.38 -0.23 -9.35
C MET A 27 0.23 -1.32 -8.47
N ILE A 28 1.38 -1.06 -7.83
CA ILE A 28 2.01 -2.01 -6.90
C ILE A 28 1.07 -2.31 -5.73
N GLN A 29 0.44 -1.27 -5.17
CA GLN A 29 -0.49 -1.41 -4.05
C GLN A 29 -1.74 -2.22 -4.43
N LEU A 30 -2.30 -2.00 -5.62
CA LEU A 30 -3.42 -2.77 -6.16
C LEU A 30 -3.05 -4.23 -6.39
N SER A 31 -1.88 -4.51 -6.96
CA SER A 31 -1.39 -5.88 -7.15
C SER A 31 -1.33 -6.63 -5.83
N LEU A 32 -0.72 -6.03 -4.79
CA LEU A 32 -0.64 -6.63 -3.47
C LEU A 32 -2.02 -6.86 -2.86
N ARG A 33 -2.96 -5.93 -3.03
CA ARG A 33 -4.34 -6.07 -2.55
C ARG A 33 -5.07 -7.25 -3.20
N TYR A 34 -4.87 -7.48 -4.50
CA TYR A 34 -5.47 -8.61 -5.20
C TYR A 34 -4.77 -9.94 -4.88
N SER A 35 -3.47 -9.94 -4.59
CA SER A 35 -2.73 -11.15 -4.18
C SER A 35 -3.37 -11.85 -2.98
N TRP A 36 -3.95 -11.11 -2.04
CA TRP A 36 -4.63 -11.70 -0.88
C TRP A 36 -5.80 -12.62 -1.24
N GLY A 37 -6.50 -12.37 -2.35
CA GLY A 37 -7.59 -13.24 -2.80
C GLY A 37 -7.14 -14.64 -3.21
N VAL A 38 -5.88 -14.77 -3.64
CA VAL A 38 -5.27 -16.06 -4.02
C VAL A 38 -4.52 -16.68 -2.84
N ALA A 39 -3.83 -15.85 -2.05
CA ALA A 39 -3.01 -16.29 -0.92
C ALA A 39 -3.84 -16.80 0.27
N LEU A 40 -5.02 -16.22 0.57
CA LEU A 40 -5.86 -16.64 1.70
C LEU A 40 -6.32 -18.11 1.61
N PRO A 41 -6.87 -18.58 0.47
CA PRO A 41 -7.23 -19.99 0.30
C PRO A 41 -6.04 -20.94 0.42
N GLN A 42 -4.88 -20.56 -0.14
CA GLN A 42 -3.65 -21.36 -0.10
C GLN A 42 -3.10 -21.45 1.32
N ALA A 43 -3.01 -20.32 2.04
CA ALA A 43 -2.63 -20.29 3.44
C ALA A 43 -3.60 -21.08 4.31
N SER A 44 -4.91 -21.01 4.05
CA SER A 44 -5.92 -21.79 4.77
C SER A 44 -5.75 -23.30 4.57
N PHE A 45 -5.31 -23.73 3.39
CA PHE A 45 -5.03 -25.14 3.09
C PHE A 45 -3.75 -25.61 3.77
N GLU A 46 -2.67 -24.83 3.67
CA GLU A 46 -1.36 -25.16 4.28
C GLU A 46 -1.42 -25.18 5.81
N LEU A 47 -2.22 -24.30 6.42
CA LEU A 47 -2.37 -24.17 7.87
C LEU A 47 -3.50 -25.02 8.44
N SER A 48 -4.20 -25.81 7.61
CA SER A 48 -5.38 -26.60 8.01
C SER A 48 -6.44 -25.78 8.78
N LEU A 49 -6.59 -24.50 8.44
CA LEU A 49 -7.47 -23.58 9.16
C LEU A 49 -8.95 -23.94 8.90
N SER A 50 -9.77 -23.86 9.94
CA SER A 50 -11.22 -23.95 9.80
C SER A 50 -11.74 -22.79 8.94
N ARG A 51 -12.83 -23.02 8.18
CA ARG A 51 -13.50 -21.97 7.37
C ARG A 51 -13.83 -20.72 8.20
N PHE A 52 -14.09 -20.90 9.50
CA PHE A 52 -14.32 -19.80 10.43
C PHE A 52 -13.05 -18.95 10.65
N GLN A 53 -11.90 -19.58 10.89
CA GLN A 53 -10.63 -18.87 11.12
C GLN A 53 -10.17 -18.12 9.86
N ALA A 54 -10.34 -18.69 8.67
CA ALA A 54 -10.05 -18.00 7.42
C ALA A 54 -10.91 -16.73 7.25
N GLY A 55 -12.20 -16.81 7.60
CA GLY A 55 -13.10 -15.64 7.59
C GLY A 55 -12.71 -14.56 8.60
N VAL A 56 -12.23 -14.97 9.78
CA VAL A 56 -11.70 -14.05 10.80
C VAL A 56 -10.45 -13.31 10.30
N VAL A 57 -9.49 -14.01 9.68
CA VAL A 57 -8.29 -13.39 9.10
C VAL A 57 -8.65 -12.37 8.01
N ALA A 58 -9.55 -12.73 7.10
CA ALA A 58 -10.03 -11.81 6.07
C ALA A 58 -10.71 -10.57 6.68
N SER A 59 -11.48 -10.73 7.76
CA SER A 59 -12.14 -9.63 8.46
C SER A 59 -11.14 -8.68 9.13
N PHE A 60 -10.11 -9.22 9.79
CA PHE A 60 -9.06 -8.42 10.41
C PHE A 60 -8.31 -7.54 9.42
N PHE A 61 -8.11 -8.01 8.18
CA PHE A 61 -7.54 -7.20 7.11
C PHE A 61 -8.38 -5.94 6.84
N TYR A 62 -9.70 -6.08 6.69
CA TYR A 62 -10.60 -4.93 6.46
C TYR A 62 -10.71 -4.01 7.68
N ILE A 63 -10.73 -4.56 8.89
CA ILE A 63 -10.73 -3.76 10.12
C ILE A 63 -9.47 -2.91 10.20
N GLY A 64 -8.30 -3.52 9.96
CA GLY A 64 -7.02 -2.81 9.91
C GLY A 64 -7.03 -1.68 8.86
N TYR A 65 -7.58 -1.94 7.68
CA TYR A 65 -7.73 -0.94 6.63
C TYR A 65 -8.57 0.28 7.06
N VAL A 66 -9.70 0.05 7.73
CA VAL A 66 -10.55 1.14 8.24
C VAL A 66 -9.84 1.95 9.31
N ILE A 67 -9.20 1.28 10.27
CA ILE A 67 -8.48 1.94 11.37
C ILE A 67 -7.31 2.77 10.84
N THR A 68 -6.61 2.27 9.81
CA THR A 68 -5.43 2.96 9.25
C THR A 68 -5.78 4.05 8.23
N GLY A 69 -6.97 4.01 7.61
CA GLY A 69 -7.38 5.00 6.62
C GLY A 69 -7.52 6.42 7.17
N ILE A 70 -8.11 6.59 8.37
CA ILE A 70 -8.28 7.91 8.99
C ILE A 70 -6.92 8.54 9.33
N PRO A 71 -6.00 7.85 10.03
CA PRO A 71 -4.65 8.35 10.29
C PRO A 71 -3.85 8.60 9.01
N SER A 72 -3.99 7.76 7.98
CA SER A 72 -3.21 7.93 6.76
C SER A 72 -3.57 9.22 6.04
N GLY A 73 -4.85 9.58 5.99
CA GLY A 73 -5.30 10.86 5.44
C GLY A 73 -4.67 12.04 6.18
N PHE A 74 -4.74 12.03 7.51
CA PHE A 74 -4.13 13.06 8.34
C PHE A 74 -2.60 13.15 8.16
N LEU A 75 -1.90 12.02 8.02
CA LEU A 75 -0.46 12.01 7.74
C LEU A 75 -0.13 12.63 6.38
N VAL A 76 -0.92 12.33 5.34
CA VAL A 76 -0.74 12.91 4.00
C VAL A 76 -0.94 14.43 4.03
N ASP A 77 -1.96 14.90 4.74
CA ASP A 77 -2.25 16.33 4.86
C ASP A 77 -1.13 17.08 5.61
N ARG A 78 -0.50 16.42 6.60
CA ARG A 78 0.56 17.04 7.42
C ARG A 78 1.95 16.99 6.79
N TYR A 79 2.33 15.85 6.18
CA TYR A 79 3.69 15.60 5.69
C TYR A 79 3.82 15.63 4.17
N GLY A 80 2.70 15.75 3.46
CA GLY A 80 2.64 15.75 2.00
C GLY A 80 2.63 14.33 1.40
N THR A 81 2.13 14.24 0.16
CA THR A 81 1.86 12.95 -0.51
C THR A 81 3.12 12.15 -0.82
N LYS A 82 4.22 12.80 -1.20
CA LYS A 82 5.47 12.13 -1.62
C LYS A 82 6.12 11.28 -0.51
N PRO A 83 6.49 11.84 0.66
CA PRO A 83 7.16 11.07 1.70
C PRO A 83 6.24 10.02 2.33
N VAL A 84 4.95 10.31 2.46
CA VAL A 84 3.98 9.38 3.05
C VAL A 84 3.75 8.17 2.16
N THR A 85 3.62 8.35 0.85
CA THR A 85 3.48 7.22 -0.10
C THR A 85 4.71 6.32 -0.08
N LEU A 86 5.92 6.89 -0.07
CA LEU A 86 7.16 6.11 0.00
C LEU A 86 7.31 5.36 1.33
N ALA A 87 7.01 6.02 2.46
CA ALA A 87 7.05 5.39 3.77
C ALA A 87 6.04 4.24 3.88
N SER A 88 4.82 4.43 3.34
CA SER A 88 3.78 3.40 3.28
C SER A 88 4.22 2.20 2.45
N LEU A 89 4.84 2.44 1.30
CA LEU A 89 5.33 1.39 0.41
C LEU A 89 6.48 0.59 1.06
N PHE A 90 7.37 1.28 1.78
CA PHE A 90 8.45 0.64 2.52
C PHE A 90 7.91 -0.23 3.67
N LEU A 91 6.99 0.31 4.48
CA LEU A 91 6.31 -0.43 5.55
C LEU A 91 5.57 -1.66 5.00
N LEU A 92 4.86 -1.51 3.89
CA LEU A 92 4.14 -2.59 3.22
C LEU A 92 5.10 -3.69 2.73
N GLY A 93 6.24 -3.30 2.15
CA GLY A 93 7.28 -4.25 1.73
C GLY A 93 7.89 -5.00 2.90
N LEU A 94 8.19 -4.29 3.99
CA LEU A 94 8.75 -4.88 5.21
C LEU A 94 7.77 -5.87 5.86
N LEU A 95 6.49 -5.50 5.99
CA LEU A 95 5.46 -6.36 6.54
C LEU A 95 5.21 -7.59 5.65
N SER A 96 5.15 -7.41 4.33
CA SER A 96 4.99 -8.52 3.38
C SER A 96 6.18 -9.48 3.43
N PHE A 97 7.40 -8.96 3.57
CA PHE A 97 8.59 -9.77 3.78
C PHE A 97 8.52 -10.57 5.08
N TRP A 98 8.03 -9.95 6.16
CA TRP A 98 7.85 -10.64 7.44
C TRP A 98 6.80 -11.75 7.34
N ILE A 99 5.67 -11.50 6.67
CA ILE A 99 4.64 -12.51 6.41
C ILE A 99 5.22 -13.68 5.59
N GLY A 100 6.02 -13.39 4.56
CA GLY A 100 6.66 -14.44 3.75
C GLY A 100 7.71 -15.27 4.51
N PHE A 101 8.34 -14.68 5.54
CA PHE A 101 9.26 -15.41 6.43
C PHE A 101 8.53 -16.18 7.53
N SER A 102 7.25 -15.86 7.79
CA SER A 102 6.41 -16.52 8.78
C SER A 102 6.00 -17.91 8.30
N ARG A 103 6.91 -18.88 8.43
CA ARG A 103 6.70 -20.30 8.07
C ARG A 103 5.84 -21.08 9.06
N ASN A 104 5.46 -20.48 10.19
CA ASN A 104 4.60 -21.09 11.19
C ASN A 104 3.55 -20.06 11.62
N PHE A 105 2.27 -20.35 11.36
CA PHE A 105 1.24 -19.91 12.28
C PHE A 105 1.21 -20.96 13.39
N PHE A 106 1.22 -20.50 14.63
CA PHE A 106 1.13 -21.36 15.81
C PHE A 106 -0.08 -22.29 15.73
#